data_AF-A0A7S1JH46-F1
#
_entry.id   AF-A0A7S1JH46-F1
#
_cell.length_a   1.000
_cell.length_b   1.000
_cell.length_c   1.000
_cell.angle_alpha   90.00
_cell.angle_beta   90.00
_cell.angle_gamma   90.00
#
_symmetry.space_group_name_H-M   'P 1'
#
loop_
_entity.id
_entity.type
_entity.pdbx_description
1 polymer ?
#
loop_
_entity_poly.entity_id
_entity_poly.type
_entity_poly.pdbx_seq_one_letter_code
_entity_poly.pdbx_strand_id
1 'polypeptide(L)'
;AALCPPLGAEAAGTGPYRVSAAQLQRLVGAYRLGSLTTGAVEIPQVAMADVVGLQEVKDKLTEVVVWPYRYHAELAAMGVRPSTGVLLYGVPGTGKTMLAKATATQLK
;
A
#
# COMPACT_ATOMS: atom_id res chain seq x y z
N ALA A 1 25.17 -19.15 9.76
CA ALA A 1 24.26 -20.21 9.28
C ALA A 1 23.35 -20.63 10.43
N ALA A 2 22.04 -20.42 10.28
CA ALA A 2 20.96 -20.89 11.15
C ALA A 2 19.65 -20.54 10.41
N LEU A 3 19.31 -21.27 9.34
CA LEU A 3 18.30 -22.32 9.40
C LEU A 3 16.98 -21.79 9.99
N CYS A 4 16.15 -21.24 9.10
CA CYS A 4 14.74 -21.01 9.37
C CYS A 4 14.06 -22.38 9.56
N PRO A 5 13.37 -22.64 10.68
CA PRO A 5 12.69 -23.91 10.90
C PRO A 5 11.48 -24.03 9.95
N PRO A 6 11.13 -25.26 9.49
CA PRO A 6 10.13 -25.46 8.44
C PRO A 6 8.70 -25.19 8.92
N LEU A 7 7.93 -24.52 8.07
CA LEU A 7 6.48 -24.33 8.22
C LEU A 7 5.72 -25.63 7.91
N GLY A 8 4.88 -26.10 8.84
CA GLY A 8 3.92 -27.18 8.60
C GLY A 8 3.02 -27.46 9.81
N ALA A 9 1.69 -27.52 9.58
CA ALA A 9 0.59 -27.72 10.55
C ALA A 9 0.51 -26.65 11.68
N GLU A 10 -0.38 -25.64 11.74
CA GLU A 10 -1.77 -25.46 11.25
C GLU A 10 -2.77 -26.49 11.82
N ALA A 11 -3.91 -26.14 12.42
CA ALA A 11 -4.62 -24.84 12.59
C ALA A 11 -4.80 -24.47 14.10
N ALA A 12 -5.59 -23.49 14.59
CA ALA A 12 -6.60 -22.56 14.04
C ALA A 12 -6.68 -21.28 14.93
N GLY A 13 -7.44 -20.21 14.61
CA GLY A 13 -8.18 -19.89 13.39
C GLY A 13 -7.82 -18.51 12.82
N THR A 14 -7.49 -18.53 11.52
CA THR A 14 -7.63 -17.45 10.52
C THR A 14 -6.96 -16.09 10.77
N GLY A 15 -5.63 -16.12 10.93
CA GLY A 15 -4.74 -14.99 10.65
C GLY A 15 -3.31 -15.30 11.14
N PRO A 16 -2.28 -15.35 10.28
CA PRO A 16 -0.97 -15.93 10.65
C PRO A 16 -0.12 -15.07 11.61
N TYR A 17 -0.66 -14.00 12.18
CA TYR A 17 0.05 -13.03 13.02
C TYR A 17 -0.64 -12.81 14.38
N ARG A 18 -0.84 -13.86 15.19
CA ARG A 18 -1.24 -13.69 16.60
C ARG A 18 -0.04 -13.32 17.47
N VAL A 19 0.24 -12.03 17.59
CA VAL A 19 1.23 -11.49 18.53
C VAL A 19 0.56 -11.25 19.89
N SER A 20 1.02 -11.92 20.95
CA SER A 20 0.55 -11.63 22.31
C SER A 20 1.19 -10.34 22.84
N ALA A 21 0.51 -9.61 23.74
CA ALA A 21 1.00 -8.34 24.27
C ALA A 21 2.40 -8.46 24.93
N ALA A 22 2.66 -9.56 25.63
CA ALA A 22 3.97 -9.85 26.24
C ALA A 22 5.08 -10.09 25.19
N GLN A 23 4.73 -10.64 24.03
CA GLN A 23 5.67 -10.88 22.93
C GLN A 23 6.03 -9.57 22.21
N LEU A 24 5.06 -8.65 22.10
CA LEU A 24 5.26 -7.30 21.58
C LEU A 24 6.15 -6.46 22.51
N GLN A 25 5.91 -6.50 23.83
CA GLN A 25 6.73 -5.81 24.83
C GLN A 25 8.21 -6.22 24.81
N ARG A 26 8.50 -7.52 24.61
CA ARG A 26 9.89 -8.03 24.50
C ARG A 26 10.60 -7.53 23.24
N LEU A 27 9.89 -7.45 22.10
CA LEU A 27 10.45 -6.92 20.86
C LEU A 27 10.76 -5.42 20.96
N VAL A 28 9.86 -4.63 21.56
CA VAL A 28 10.08 -3.19 21.77
C VAL A 28 11.32 -2.92 22.64
N GLY A 29 11.59 -3.74 23.67
CA GLY A 29 12.78 -3.61 24.51
C GLY A 29 14.10 -3.98 23.81
N ALA A 30 14.06 -4.83 22.78
CA ALA A 30 15.24 -5.25 22.01
C ALA A 30 15.56 -4.32 20.83
N TYR A 31 14.55 -3.64 20.26
CA TYR A 31 14.73 -2.69 19.17
C TYR A 31 15.31 -1.37 19.66
N ARG A 32 16.64 -1.28 19.72
CA ARG A 32 17.36 -0.01 19.85
C ARG A 32 17.00 0.89 18.67
N LEU A 33 16.26 1.96 18.93
CA LEU A 33 15.53 2.79 17.96
C LEU A 33 16.44 3.70 17.09
N GLY A 34 17.45 3.12 16.42
CA GLY A 34 18.46 3.86 15.65
C GLY A 34 18.14 4.09 14.17
N SER A 35 17.14 3.39 13.63
CA SER A 35 16.78 3.46 12.19
C SER A 35 15.26 3.48 11.95
N LEU A 36 14.48 3.97 12.92
CA LEU A 36 13.23 4.61 12.58
C LEU A 36 13.54 6.06 12.23
N THR A 37 14.09 6.28 11.04
CA THR A 37 13.73 7.51 10.35
C THR A 37 12.23 7.41 10.14
N THR A 38 11.47 8.08 10.99
CA THR A 38 10.08 8.43 10.73
C THR A 38 10.11 9.32 9.50
N GLY A 39 10.20 8.70 8.33
CA GLY A 39 10.03 9.38 7.05
C GLY A 39 8.66 10.01 7.14
N ALA A 40 8.62 11.32 7.32
CA ALA A 40 7.38 12.05 7.44
C ALA A 40 6.62 11.78 6.14
N VAL A 41 5.58 10.94 6.22
CA VAL A 41 4.65 10.73 5.11
C VAL A 41 3.81 11.99 5.07
N GLU A 42 4.41 13.05 4.54
CA GLU A 42 3.71 14.27 4.20
C GLU A 42 2.65 13.89 3.17
N ILE A 43 1.42 13.74 3.63
CA ILE A 43 0.27 13.50 2.77
C ILE A 43 0.20 14.73 1.85
N PRO A 44 0.47 14.59 0.55
CA PRO A 44 0.53 15.72 -0.34
C PRO A 44 -0.85 16.41 -0.37
N GLN A 45 -0.86 17.73 -0.46
CA GLN A 45 -2.08 18.51 -0.64
C GLN A 45 -2.24 18.88 -2.11
N VAL A 46 -2.29 17.85 -2.97
CA VAL A 46 -2.44 18.03 -4.43
C VAL A 46 -3.72 17.34 -4.86
N ALA A 47 -4.63 18.05 -5.52
CA ALA A 47 -5.85 17.48 -6.06
C ALA A 47 -5.61 16.86 -7.45
N MET A 48 -6.46 15.91 -7.85
CA MET A 48 -6.49 15.42 -9.24
C MET A 48 -6.88 16.49 -10.27
N ALA A 49 -7.45 17.62 -9.80
CA ALA A 49 -7.73 18.80 -10.62
C ALA A 49 -6.45 19.58 -10.97
N ASP A 50 -5.43 19.58 -10.11
CA ASP A 50 -4.20 20.37 -10.29
C ASP A 50 -3.28 19.78 -11.37
N VAL A 51 -3.44 18.48 -11.68
CA VAL A 51 -2.74 17.79 -12.75
C VAL A 51 -3.42 18.13 -14.08
N VAL A 52 -2.81 18.95 -14.92
CA VAL A 52 -3.37 19.31 -16.25
C VAL A 52 -3.10 18.18 -17.26
N GLY A 53 -4.13 17.81 -18.04
CA GLY A 53 -4.04 16.80 -19.09
C GLY A 53 -4.03 15.35 -18.58
N LEU A 54 -3.50 14.43 -19.39
CA LEU A 54 -3.34 13.00 -19.07
C LEU A 54 -4.65 12.27 -18.67
N GLN A 55 -5.80 12.71 -19.19
CA GLN A 55 -7.11 12.27 -18.70
C GLN A 55 -7.29 10.75 -18.73
N GLU A 56 -6.96 10.08 -19.84
CA GLU A 56 -7.00 8.62 -19.96
C GLU A 56 -6.16 7.89 -18.88
N VAL A 57 -5.02 8.48 -18.48
CA VAL A 57 -4.17 7.95 -17.41
C VAL A 57 -4.83 8.14 -16.06
N LYS A 58 -5.45 9.30 -15.80
CA LYS A 58 -6.20 9.55 -14.55
C LYS A 58 -7.37 8.58 -14.42
N ASP A 59 -8.11 8.36 -15.50
CA ASP A 59 -9.28 7.50 -15.52
C ASP A 59 -8.85 6.05 -15.22
N LYS A 60 -7.93 5.49 -15.99
CA LYS A 60 -7.34 4.15 -15.74
C LYS A 60 -6.78 4.00 -14.33
N LEU A 61 -6.10 5.02 -13.81
CA LEU A 61 -5.52 4.98 -12.47
C LEU A 61 -6.58 5.08 -11.37
N THR A 62 -7.71 5.75 -11.65
CA THR A 62 -8.90 5.75 -10.80
C THR A 62 -9.57 4.37 -10.80
N GLU A 63 -9.72 3.72 -11.95
CA GLU A 63 -10.24 2.36 -12.04
C GLU A 63 -9.36 1.38 -11.24
N VAL A 64 -8.06 1.40 -11.50
CA VAL A 64 -7.08 0.47 -10.91
C VAL A 64 -6.90 0.66 -9.40
N VAL A 65 -7.13 1.87 -8.86
CA VAL A 65 -6.84 2.17 -7.45
C VAL A 65 -8.12 2.43 -6.62
N VAL A 66 -9.09 3.16 -7.16
CA VAL A 66 -10.34 3.51 -6.44
C VAL A 66 -11.40 2.41 -6.55
N TRP A 67 -11.48 1.63 -7.64
CA TRP A 67 -12.46 0.53 -7.70
C TRP A 67 -12.14 -0.59 -6.70
N PRO A 68 -10.88 -1.07 -6.54
CA PRO A 68 -10.55 -2.02 -5.47
C PRO A 68 -10.85 -1.52 -4.07
N TYR A 69 -10.71 -0.22 -3.84
CA TYR A 69 -11.03 0.39 -2.55
C TYR A 69 -12.54 0.40 -2.28
N ARG A 70 -13.35 0.82 -3.27
CA ARG A 70 -14.82 0.94 -3.13
C ARG A 70 -15.55 -0.40 -3.21
N TYR A 71 -15.20 -1.24 -4.20
CA TYR A 71 -15.96 -2.45 -4.57
C TYR A 71 -15.22 -3.75 -4.17
N HIS A 72 -14.49 -3.73 -3.05
CA HIS A 72 -13.67 -4.85 -2.58
C HIS A 72 -14.47 -6.17 -2.43
N ALA A 73 -15.72 -6.10 -1.95
CA ALA A 73 -16.58 -7.27 -1.75
C ALA A 73 -17.04 -7.89 -3.09
N GLU A 74 -17.37 -7.06 -4.07
CA GLU A 74 -17.81 -7.49 -5.40
C GLU A 74 -16.65 -8.11 -6.20
N LEU A 75 -15.47 -7.49 -6.15
CA LEU A 75 -14.24 -8.02 -6.74
C LEU A 75 -13.85 -9.37 -6.13
N ALA A 76 -13.97 -9.52 -4.80
CA ALA A 76 -13.74 -10.79 -4.12
C ALA A 76 -14.76 -11.87 -4.53
N ALA A 77 -16.05 -11.51 -4.66
CA ALA A 77 -17.09 -12.43 -5.13
C ALA A 77 -16.88 -12.89 -6.58
N MET A 78 -16.34 -12.02 -7.45
CA MET A 78 -15.96 -12.36 -8.82
C MET A 78 -14.61 -13.10 -8.93
N GLY A 79 -13.90 -13.33 -7.82
CA GLY A 79 -12.57 -13.95 -7.81
C GLY A 79 -11.45 -13.10 -8.43
N VAL A 80 -11.72 -11.82 -8.72
CA VAL A 80 -10.77 -10.90 -9.35
C VAL A 80 -9.80 -10.40 -8.28
N ARG A 81 -8.50 -10.66 -8.47
CA ARG A 81 -7.46 -10.14 -7.57
C ARG A 81 -7.19 -8.66 -7.89
N PRO A 82 -7.15 -7.77 -6.88
CA PRO A 82 -6.77 -6.38 -7.10
C PRO A 82 -5.30 -6.29 -7.54
N SER A 83 -4.98 -5.28 -8.35
CA SER A 83 -3.62 -5.03 -8.83
C SER A 83 -2.69 -4.62 -7.70
N THR A 84 -1.49 -5.20 -7.65
CA THR A 84 -0.51 -4.95 -6.57
C THR A 84 0.20 -3.60 -6.63
N GLY A 85 0.08 -2.86 -7.74
CA GLY A 85 0.68 -1.53 -7.91
C GLY A 85 0.69 -1.03 -9.35
N VAL A 86 1.04 0.25 -9.54
CA VAL A 86 1.10 0.91 -10.86
C VAL A 86 2.48 1.53 -11.08
N LEU A 87 3.04 1.34 -12.28
CA LEU A 87 4.31 1.93 -12.71
C LEU A 87 4.07 3.11 -13.66
N LEU A 88 4.44 4.32 -13.23
CA LEU A 88 4.38 5.53 -14.07
C LEU A 88 5.75 5.78 -14.72
N TYR A 89 5.84 5.67 -16.05
CA TYR A 89 7.09 5.86 -16.81
C TYR A 89 6.95 6.92 -17.92
N GLY A 90 8.08 7.46 -18.39
CA GLY A 90 8.15 8.45 -19.49
C GLY A 90 9.10 9.61 -19.22
N VAL A 91 9.24 10.51 -20.21
CA VAL A 91 10.14 11.69 -20.22
C VAL A 91 10.02 12.54 -18.94
N PRO A 92 11.10 13.06 -18.33
CA PRO A 92 10.99 13.98 -17.19
C PRO A 92 10.12 15.21 -17.51
N GLY A 93 9.46 15.77 -16.49
CA GLY A 93 8.56 16.92 -16.64
C GLY A 93 7.08 16.60 -16.92
N THR A 94 6.73 15.39 -17.36
CA THR A 94 5.32 15.02 -17.69
C THR A 94 4.41 14.74 -16.49
N GLY A 95 4.58 15.43 -15.36
CA GLY A 95 3.65 15.36 -14.21
C GLY A 95 3.57 14.05 -13.41
N LYS A 96 4.28 12.97 -13.78
CA LYS A 96 4.18 11.64 -13.12
C LYS A 96 4.22 11.66 -11.59
N THR A 97 5.17 12.39 -10.99
CA THR A 97 5.30 12.52 -9.54
C THR A 97 4.13 13.29 -8.92
N MET A 98 3.58 14.27 -9.65
CA MET A 98 2.41 15.04 -9.23
C MET A 98 1.13 14.19 -9.31
N LEU A 99 1.00 13.34 -10.35
CA LEU A 99 -0.09 12.38 -10.52
C LEU A 99 -0.08 11.33 -9.38
N ALA A 100 1.08 10.78 -9.04
CA ALA A 100 1.23 9.87 -7.90
C ALA A 100 0.82 10.54 -6.57
N LYS A 101 1.26 11.79 -6.34
CA LYS A 101 0.85 12.58 -5.16
C LYS A 101 -0.66 12.85 -5.12
N ALA A 102 -1.25 13.28 -6.24
CA ALA A 102 -2.68 13.56 -6.33
C ALA A 102 -3.54 12.32 -6.05
N THR A 103 -3.08 11.15 -6.48
CA THR A 103 -3.75 9.87 -6.21
C THR A 103 -3.71 9.51 -4.73
N ALA A 104 -2.55 9.67 -4.07
CA ALA A 104 -2.43 9.44 -2.62
C ALA A 104 -3.35 10.37 -1.82
N THR A 105 -3.67 11.56 -2.35
CA THR A 105 -4.59 12.52 -1.74
C THR A 105 -6.06 12.09 -1.89
N GLN A 106 -6.42 11.37 -2.96
CA GLN A 106 -7.79 10.87 -3.19
C GLN A 106 -8.16 9.63 -2.35
N LEU A 107 -7.18 8.92 -1.80
CA LEU A 107 -7.38 7.72 -0.96
C LEU A 107 -7.33 8.02 0.55
N LYS A 108 -7.49 9.29 0.90
CA LYS A 108 -7.45 9.83 2.26
C LYS A 108 -8.81 9.74 2.94
#